data_AF-A0A2V3A6J5-F1
#
_entry.id   AF-A0A2V3A6J5-F1
#
_cell.length_a   1.000
_cell.length_b   1.000
_cell.length_c   1.000
_cell.angle_alpha   90.00
_cell.angle_beta   90.00
_cell.angle_gamma   90.00
#
_symmetry.space_group_name_H-M   'P 1'
#
loop_
_entity.id
_entity.type
_entity.pdbx_description
1 polymer ?
#
loop_
_entity_poly.entity_id
_entity_poly.type
_entity_poly.pdbx_seq_one_letter_code
_entity_poly.pdbx_strand_id
1 'polypeptide(L)'
;MLERKKIFYWIIPMILFIGFLGNAVYATGEHETFNRIQSSALKGQFHLEDEVKIYVPSTYYVDQPIDNTPYVNRSLEKFSEMFGGATAIDGTGAWLSDNDQLIKEKVTIVYSFAEDLDKKKINQVVAYAKDLKEEMKQSSVSIEVNGKMYFIE
;
A
#
# COMPACT_ATOMS: atom_id res chain seq x y z
N MET A 1 21.00 -0.99 -44.56
CA MET A 1 21.07 -1.83 -43.33
C MET A 1 22.05 -1.28 -42.27
N LEU A 2 22.83 -0.21 -42.53
CA LEU A 2 23.84 0.32 -41.60
C LEU A 2 23.32 1.38 -40.60
N GLU A 3 22.27 2.13 -40.96
CA GLU A 3 21.74 3.27 -40.18
C GLU A 3 21.03 2.86 -38.86
N ARG A 4 20.34 1.71 -38.85
CA ARG A 4 19.62 1.21 -37.65
C ARG A 4 20.55 0.81 -36.49
N LYS A 5 21.81 0.44 -36.79
CA LYS A 5 22.78 0.02 -35.75
C LYS A 5 23.38 1.21 -34.99
N LYS A 6 23.53 2.39 -35.63
CA LYS A 6 24.07 3.59 -34.99
C LYS A 6 23.12 4.17 -33.93
N ILE A 7 21.81 4.14 -34.20
CA ILE A 7 20.76 4.57 -33.26
C ILE A 7 20.77 3.67 -32.02
N PHE A 8 20.94 2.36 -32.20
CA PHE A 8 20.99 1.39 -31.10
C PHE A 8 22.22 1.60 -30.19
N TYR A 9 23.38 1.95 -30.76
CA TYR A 9 24.61 2.27 -30.02
C TYR A 9 24.52 3.56 -29.20
N TRP A 10 23.60 4.47 -29.51
CA TRP A 10 23.41 5.73 -28.77
C TRP A 10 22.29 5.62 -27.72
N ILE A 11 21.25 4.83 -28.01
CA ILE A 11 20.12 4.63 -27.09
C ILE A 11 20.50 3.76 -25.88
N ILE A 12 21.28 2.70 -26.06
CA ILE A 12 21.71 1.82 -24.95
C ILE A 12 22.47 2.57 -23.85
N PRO A 13 23.53 3.35 -24.13
CA PRO A 13 24.24 4.10 -23.10
C PRO A 13 23.35 5.18 -22.46
N MET A 14 22.41 5.77 -23.21
CA MET A 14 21.46 6.74 -22.66
C MET A 14 20.48 6.10 -21.66
N ILE A 15 19.94 4.92 -21.96
CA ILE A 15 19.07 4.16 -21.04
C ILE A 15 19.85 3.73 -19.79
N LEU A 16 21.09 3.24 -19.96
CA LEU A 16 21.97 2.90 -18.83
C LEU A 16 22.28 4.12 -17.96
N PHE A 17 22.51 5.28 -18.57
CA PHE A 17 22.79 6.54 -17.87
C PHE A 17 21.56 7.05 -17.10
N ILE A 18 20.36 6.97 -17.68
CA ILE A 18 19.10 7.30 -17.01
C ILE A 18 18.86 6.35 -15.83
N GLY A 19 19.09 5.05 -16.00
CA GLY A 19 19.00 4.08 -14.90
C GLY A 19 20.00 4.37 -13.77
N PHE A 20 21.23 4.77 -14.12
CA PHE A 20 22.27 5.12 -13.15
C PHE A 20 21.92 6.42 -12.38
N LEU A 21 21.41 7.45 -13.07
CA LEU A 21 20.92 8.67 -12.42
C LEU A 21 19.74 8.39 -11.50
N GLY A 22 18.78 7.55 -11.92
CA GLY A 22 17.64 7.17 -11.09
C GLY A 22 18.06 6.53 -9.77
N ASN A 23 19.02 5.60 -9.83
CA ASN A 23 19.58 4.96 -8.63
C ASN A 23 20.34 5.94 -7.73
N ALA A 24 21.12 6.85 -8.32
CA ALA A 24 21.86 7.85 -7.56
C ALA A 24 20.92 8.83 -6.84
N VAL A 25 19.88 9.32 -7.51
CA VAL A 25 18.86 10.21 -6.93
C VAL A 25 18.11 9.52 -5.79
N TYR A 26 17.69 8.27 -6.00
CA TYR A 26 17.03 7.48 -4.96
C TYR A 26 17.91 7.31 -3.72
N ALA A 27 19.17 6.89 -3.91
CA ALA A 27 20.13 6.71 -2.82
C ALA A 27 20.42 8.02 -2.06
N THR A 28 20.49 9.16 -2.77
CA THR A 28 20.66 10.46 -2.10
C THR A 28 19.47 10.85 -1.22
N GLY A 29 18.24 10.51 -1.61
CA GLY A 29 17.04 10.77 -0.83
C GLY A 29 16.98 9.99 0.49
N GLU A 30 17.34 8.70 0.47
CA GLU A 30 17.44 7.89 1.68
C GLU A 30 18.57 8.41 2.60
N HIS A 31 19.71 8.77 2.02
CA HIS A 31 20.86 9.26 2.78
C HIS A 31 20.60 10.61 3.47
N GLU A 32 19.85 11.51 2.83
CA GLU A 32 19.41 12.76 3.46
C GLU A 32 18.41 12.51 4.59
N THR A 33 17.45 11.60 4.38
CA THR A 33 16.44 11.25 5.38
C THR A 33 17.09 10.65 6.62
N PHE A 34 18.01 9.71 6.42
CA PHE A 34 18.82 9.12 7.49
C PHE A 34 19.63 10.18 8.26
N ASN A 35 20.33 11.08 7.56
CA ASN A 35 21.11 12.15 8.19
C ASN A 35 20.23 13.09 9.03
N ARG A 36 19.02 13.43 8.55
CA ARG A 36 18.07 14.24 9.33
C ARG A 36 17.63 13.52 10.61
N ILE A 37 17.24 12.24 10.52
CA ILE A 37 16.85 11.43 11.68
C ILE A 37 18.00 11.35 12.70
N GLN A 38 19.22 11.08 12.24
CA GLN A 38 20.42 11.01 13.09
C GLN A 38 20.76 12.33 13.81
N SER A 39 20.40 13.47 13.22
CA SER A 39 20.57 14.79 13.84
C SER A 39 19.39 15.23 14.73
N SER A 40 18.31 14.44 14.80
CA SER A 40 17.06 14.80 15.47
C SER A 40 16.92 14.16 16.85
N ALA A 41 15.88 14.57 17.59
CA ALA A 41 15.48 13.93 18.86
C ALA A 41 14.96 12.48 18.70
N LEU A 42 14.71 12.04 17.46
CA LEU A 42 14.34 10.64 17.17
C LEU A 42 15.57 9.71 17.19
N LYS A 43 16.79 10.24 17.24
CA LYS A 43 17.99 9.42 17.33
C LYS A 43 17.93 8.50 18.56
N GLY A 44 18.08 7.20 18.31
CA GLY A 44 18.08 6.18 19.37
C GLY A 44 16.69 5.83 19.91
N GLN A 45 15.62 6.39 19.34
CA GLN A 45 14.26 5.96 19.67
C GLN A 45 13.89 4.69 18.91
N PHE A 46 13.11 3.83 19.56
CA PHE A 46 12.51 2.67 18.92
C PHE A 46 11.51 3.12 17.87
N HIS A 47 11.52 2.44 16.73
CA HIS A 47 10.59 2.66 15.63
C HIS A 47 10.26 1.32 14.97
N LEU A 48 9.15 1.32 14.24
CA LEU A 48 8.65 0.19 13.47
C LEU A 48 8.87 0.54 12.00
N GLU A 49 9.45 -0.40 11.25
CA GLU A 49 9.90 -0.16 9.88
C GLU A 49 8.79 -0.39 8.85
N ASP A 50 7.90 -1.34 9.15
CA ASP A 50 6.84 -1.74 8.22
C ASP A 50 5.49 -1.12 8.59
N GLU A 51 4.69 -0.86 7.57
CA GLU A 51 3.31 -0.41 7.67
C GLU A 51 2.43 -1.26 6.75
N VAL A 52 1.32 -1.75 7.29
CA VAL A 52 0.30 -2.46 6.52
C VAL A 52 -1.07 -1.84 6.78
N LYS A 53 -1.85 -1.68 5.70
CA LYS A 53 -3.22 -1.15 5.73
C LYS A 53 -4.17 -2.10 5.00
N ILE A 54 -5.41 -2.17 5.46
CA ILE A 54 -6.54 -2.75 4.74
C ILE A 54 -7.67 -1.74 4.69
N TYR A 55 -8.29 -1.60 3.52
CA TYR A 55 -9.39 -0.68 3.27
C TYR A 55 -10.68 -1.47 3.42
N VAL A 56 -11.33 -1.35 4.58
CA VAL A 56 -12.59 -2.02 4.87
C VAL A 56 -13.73 -1.24 4.20
N PRO A 57 -14.41 -1.83 3.20
CA PRO A 57 -15.52 -1.18 2.49
C PRO A 57 -16.68 -0.87 3.42
N SER A 58 -17.58 0.02 3.02
CA SER A 58 -18.84 0.26 3.75
C SER A 58 -20.07 -0.05 2.91
N THR A 59 -19.90 -0.84 1.86
CA THR A 59 -20.96 -1.24 0.94
C THR A 59 -20.93 -2.75 0.68
N TYR A 60 -22.05 -3.27 0.18
CA TYR A 60 -22.11 -4.48 -0.63
C TYR A 60 -22.34 -4.09 -2.08
N TYR A 61 -21.82 -4.90 -3.02
CA TYR A 61 -22.02 -4.69 -4.47
C TYR A 61 -21.72 -3.26 -4.93
N VAL A 62 -20.67 -2.64 -4.37
CA VAL A 62 -20.20 -1.27 -4.66
C VAL A 62 -21.08 -0.13 -4.11
N ASP A 63 -22.41 -0.26 -4.11
CA ASP A 63 -23.31 0.88 -3.87
C ASP A 63 -24.34 0.69 -2.76
N GLN A 64 -24.47 -0.52 -2.19
CA GLN A 64 -25.45 -0.80 -1.14
C GLN A 64 -24.83 -0.55 0.23
N PRO A 65 -25.13 0.56 0.93
CA PRO A 65 -24.47 0.88 2.18
C PRO A 65 -24.79 -0.14 3.27
N ILE A 66 -23.79 -0.47 4.07
CA ILE A 66 -23.92 -1.36 5.23
C ILE A 66 -23.30 -0.72 6.48
N ASP A 67 -23.69 -1.22 7.65
CA ASP A 67 -22.88 -1.03 8.84
C ASP A 67 -21.65 -1.96 8.76
N ASN A 68 -20.48 -1.38 8.49
CA ASN A 68 -19.24 -2.14 8.40
C ASN A 68 -18.52 -2.31 9.74
N THR A 69 -19.08 -1.83 10.85
CA THR A 69 -18.48 -1.91 12.20
C THR A 69 -18.02 -3.33 12.56
N PRO A 70 -18.77 -4.42 12.28
CA PRO A 70 -18.30 -5.77 12.58
C PRO A 70 -17.01 -6.15 11.83
N TYR A 71 -16.89 -5.71 10.57
CA TYR A 71 -15.73 -5.97 9.72
C TYR A 71 -14.51 -5.14 10.14
N VAL A 72 -14.74 -3.89 10.54
CA VAL A 72 -13.71 -3.02 11.10
C VAL A 72 -13.17 -3.59 12.41
N ASN A 73 -14.04 -4.00 13.33
CA ASN A 73 -13.62 -4.59 14.61
C ASN A 73 -12.84 -5.88 14.40
N ARG A 74 -13.29 -6.75 13.48
CA ARG A 74 -12.55 -7.96 13.12
C ARG A 74 -11.19 -7.65 12.48
N SER A 75 -11.10 -6.60 11.66
CA SER A 75 -9.84 -6.17 11.06
C SER A 75 -8.87 -5.65 12.12
N LEU A 76 -9.36 -4.83 13.06
CA LEU A 76 -8.59 -4.33 14.20
C LEU A 76 -8.07 -5.47 15.07
N GLU A 77 -8.91 -6.47 15.37
CA GLU A 77 -8.52 -7.66 16.11
C GLU A 77 -7.42 -8.44 15.38
N LYS A 78 -7.64 -8.78 14.10
CA LYS A 78 -6.67 -9.54 13.29
C LYS A 78 -5.33 -8.83 13.16
N PHE A 79 -5.35 -7.53 12.90
CA PHE A 79 -4.12 -6.75 12.77
C PHE A 79 -3.41 -6.60 14.12
N SER A 80 -4.15 -6.45 15.22
CA SER A 80 -3.57 -6.44 16.56
C SER A 80 -2.94 -7.77 16.95
N GLU A 81 -3.57 -8.90 16.58
CA GLU A 81 -3.01 -10.25 16.75
C GLU A 81 -1.71 -10.44 15.94
N MET A 82 -1.65 -9.92 14.72
CA MET A 82 -0.50 -10.10 13.82
C MET A 82 0.67 -9.14 14.13
N PHE A 83 0.37 -7.92 14.58
CA PHE A 83 1.34 -6.82 14.61
C PHE A 83 1.45 -6.11 15.96
N GLY A 84 0.68 -6.51 16.98
CA GLY A 84 0.76 -5.98 18.35
C GLY A 84 -0.13 -4.75 18.60
N GLY A 85 -0.81 -4.23 17.58
CA GLY A 85 -1.80 -3.17 17.69
C GLY A 85 -2.30 -2.72 16.32
N ALA A 86 -3.44 -2.05 16.28
CA ALA A 86 -4.03 -1.52 15.05
C ALA A 86 -4.80 -0.22 15.33
N THR A 87 -4.94 0.63 14.32
CA THR A 87 -5.76 1.85 14.37
C THR A 87 -6.71 1.88 13.18
N ALA A 88 -7.93 2.38 13.40
CA ALA A 88 -8.92 2.59 12.36
C ALA A 88 -9.13 4.09 12.13
N ILE A 89 -9.19 4.50 10.86
CA ILE A 89 -9.53 5.87 10.46
C ILE A 89 -10.61 5.85 9.38
N ASP A 90 -11.56 6.77 9.48
CA ASP A 90 -12.58 6.95 8.44
C ASP A 90 -11.97 7.65 7.22
N GLY A 91 -12.38 7.21 6.03
CA GLY A 91 -11.92 7.73 4.75
C GLY A 91 -13.02 7.76 3.69
N THR A 92 -12.68 8.35 2.54
CA THR A 92 -13.53 8.32 1.34
C THR A 92 -12.69 7.85 0.16
N GLY A 93 -12.99 6.65 -0.34
CA GLY A 93 -12.46 6.15 -1.61
C GLY A 93 -13.21 6.78 -2.77
N ALA A 94 -12.54 6.98 -3.90
CA ALA A 94 -13.19 7.45 -5.11
C ALA A 94 -12.47 6.98 -6.38
N TRP A 95 -13.24 6.69 -7.42
CA TRP A 95 -12.73 6.33 -8.74
C TRP A 95 -13.71 6.78 -9.83
N LEU A 96 -13.25 6.82 -11.08
CA LEU A 96 -14.13 7.05 -12.23
C LEU A 96 -14.67 5.70 -12.72
N SER A 97 -15.98 5.61 -12.94
CA SER A 97 -16.60 4.46 -13.60
C SER A 97 -16.33 4.48 -15.11
N ASP A 98 -16.68 3.39 -15.79
CA ASP A 98 -16.58 3.27 -17.26
C ASP A 98 -17.35 4.37 -18.03
N ASN A 99 -18.30 5.03 -17.37
CA ASN A 99 -19.10 6.13 -17.93
C ASN A 99 -18.58 7.51 -17.47
N ASP A 100 -17.33 7.62 -17.03
CA ASP A 100 -16.69 8.85 -16.51
C ASP A 100 -17.40 9.48 -15.29
N GLN A 101 -18.18 8.69 -14.55
CA GLN A 101 -18.85 9.17 -13.34
C GLN A 101 -17.96 8.94 -12.12
N LEU A 102 -17.76 9.99 -11.31
CA LEU A 102 -17.09 9.89 -10.02
C LEU A 102 -17.94 9.07 -9.04
N ILE A 103 -17.48 7.87 -8.73
CA ILE A 103 -18.00 7.04 -7.66
C ILE A 103 -17.23 7.37 -6.38
N LYS A 104 -17.95 7.53 -5.27
CA LYS A 104 -17.39 7.78 -3.95
C LYS A 104 -17.93 6.75 -2.98
N GLU A 105 -17.07 6.20 -2.15
CA GLU A 105 -17.43 5.21 -1.15
C GLU A 105 -16.84 5.62 0.21
N LYS A 106 -17.63 5.47 1.27
CA LYS A 106 -17.07 5.55 2.63
C LYS A 106 -16.26 4.27 2.87
N VAL A 107 -15.05 4.44 3.38
CA VAL A 107 -14.18 3.32 3.76
C VAL A 107 -13.66 3.55 5.16
N THR A 108 -13.33 2.47 5.86
CA THR A 108 -12.57 2.56 7.10
C THR A 108 -11.23 1.88 6.87
N ILE A 109 -10.15 2.65 7.01
CA ILE A 109 -8.78 2.16 6.81
C ILE A 109 -8.30 1.64 8.15
N VAL A 110 -8.02 0.35 8.22
CA VAL A 110 -7.38 -0.28 9.38
C VAL A 110 -5.92 -0.48 9.08
N TYR A 111 -5.04 0.03 9.93
CA TYR A 111 -3.60 -0.07 9.72
C TYR A 111 -2.83 -0.42 10.99
N SER A 112 -1.66 -1.00 10.78
CA SER A 112 -0.69 -1.33 11.82
C SER A 112 0.71 -0.99 11.35
N PHE A 113 1.50 -0.44 12.26
CA PHE A 113 2.95 -0.48 12.15
C PHE A 113 3.45 -1.84 12.69
N ALA A 114 4.46 -2.41 12.04
CA ALA A 114 4.99 -3.72 12.37
C ALA A 114 6.52 -3.69 12.48
N GLU A 115 7.06 -4.49 13.41
CA GLU A 115 8.51 -4.64 13.60
C GLU A 115 9.14 -5.50 12.50
N ASP A 116 8.39 -6.50 12.03
CA ASP A 116 8.78 -7.38 10.92
C ASP A 116 7.53 -7.83 10.16
N LEU A 117 7.44 -7.47 8.88
CA LEU A 117 6.41 -7.92 7.95
C LEU A 117 6.97 -8.98 7.00
N ASP A 118 7.16 -10.19 7.53
CA ASP A 118 7.63 -11.32 6.74
C ASP A 118 6.61 -11.81 5.69
N LYS A 119 7.08 -12.66 4.76
CA LYS A 119 6.23 -13.27 3.73
C LYS A 119 5.01 -14.00 4.30
N LYS A 120 5.11 -14.59 5.49
CA LYS A 120 4.02 -15.37 6.11
C LYS A 120 2.91 -14.42 6.56
N LYS A 121 3.24 -13.33 7.23
CA LYS A 121 2.30 -12.29 7.66
C LYS A 121 1.64 -11.61 6.46
N ILE A 122 2.41 -11.32 5.41
CA ILE A 122 1.84 -10.80 4.14
C ILE A 122 0.81 -11.79 3.58
N ASN A 123 1.13 -13.08 3.52
CA ASN A 123 0.18 -14.09 3.05
C ASN A 123 -1.07 -14.17 3.93
N GLN A 124 -0.95 -13.99 5.25
CA GLN A 124 -2.08 -13.95 6.17
C GLN A 124 -2.98 -12.73 5.91
N VAL A 125 -2.41 -11.55 5.69
CA VAL A 125 -3.15 -10.33 5.32
C VAL A 125 -3.88 -10.53 4.00
N VAL A 126 -3.22 -11.11 2.98
CA VAL A 126 -3.84 -11.40 1.68
C VAL A 126 -4.98 -12.42 1.81
N ALA A 127 -4.79 -13.48 2.60
CA ALA A 127 -5.86 -14.45 2.86
C ALA A 127 -7.07 -13.79 3.52
N TYR A 128 -6.83 -12.98 4.55
CA TYR A 128 -7.88 -12.24 5.24
C TYR A 128 -8.62 -11.27 4.29
N ALA A 129 -7.90 -10.56 3.43
CA ALA A 129 -8.52 -9.67 2.45
C ALA A 129 -9.41 -10.42 1.45
N LYS A 130 -9.05 -11.64 1.05
CA LYS A 130 -9.89 -12.51 0.21
C LYS A 130 -11.17 -12.93 0.91
N ASP A 131 -11.07 -13.35 2.18
CA ASP A 131 -12.25 -13.72 2.97
C ASP A 131 -13.19 -12.51 3.13
N LEU A 132 -12.62 -11.34 3.43
CA LEU A 132 -13.37 -10.08 3.55
C LEU A 132 -14.06 -9.72 2.23
N LYS A 133 -13.37 -9.85 1.10
CA LYS A 133 -13.91 -9.62 -0.24
C LYS A 133 -15.14 -10.49 -0.52
N GLU A 134 -15.04 -11.78 -0.23
CA GLU A 134 -16.13 -12.74 -0.46
C GLU A 134 -17.34 -12.45 0.42
N GLU A 135 -17.11 -12.23 1.73
CA GLU A 135 -18.19 -11.93 2.67
C GLU A 135 -18.90 -10.60 2.37
N MET A 136 -18.13 -9.58 1.95
CA MET A 136 -18.65 -8.26 1.62
C MET A 136 -19.08 -8.11 0.16
N LYS A 137 -18.95 -9.19 -0.62
CA LYS A 137 -19.37 -9.27 -2.03
C LYS A 137 -18.77 -8.15 -2.89
N GLN A 138 -17.49 -7.90 -2.67
CA GLN A 138 -16.73 -6.89 -3.38
C GLN A 138 -16.00 -7.52 -4.57
N SER A 139 -15.74 -6.71 -5.60
CA SER A 139 -14.88 -7.14 -6.71
C SER A 139 -13.41 -7.19 -6.30
N SER A 140 -13.01 -6.33 -5.35
CA SER A 140 -11.67 -6.30 -4.79
C SER A 140 -11.68 -5.68 -3.40
N VAL A 141 -10.71 -6.07 -2.56
CA VAL A 141 -10.34 -5.35 -1.33
C VAL A 141 -8.93 -4.81 -1.48
N SER A 142 -8.72 -3.53 -1.15
CA SER A 142 -7.39 -2.91 -1.22
C SER A 142 -6.59 -3.16 0.05
N ILE A 143 -5.32 -3.51 -0.11
CA ILE A 143 -4.32 -3.48 0.95
C ILE A 143 -3.16 -2.56 0.56
N GLU A 144 -2.51 -1.96 1.53
CA GLU A 144 -1.28 -1.19 1.32
C GLU A 144 -0.16 -1.79 2.17
N VAL A 145 1.02 -1.98 1.59
CA VAL A 145 2.23 -2.41 2.29
C VAL A 145 3.36 -1.45 1.96
N ASN A 146 3.89 -0.77 2.98
CA ASN A 146 4.97 0.21 2.87
C ASN A 146 4.73 1.22 1.73
N GLY A 147 3.52 1.81 1.70
CA GLY A 147 3.13 2.81 0.70
C GLY A 147 2.78 2.25 -0.69
N LYS A 148 2.78 0.94 -0.89
CA LYS A 148 2.38 0.30 -2.16
C LYS A 148 1.01 -0.34 -2.01
N MET A 149 0.07 0.11 -2.84
CA MET A 149 -1.29 -0.43 -2.88
C MET A 149 -1.38 -1.67 -3.76
N TYR A 150 -2.14 -2.67 -3.30
CA TYR A 150 -2.46 -3.90 -4.01
C TYR A 150 -3.98 -4.12 -3.96
N PHE A 151 -4.55 -4.53 -5.09
CA PHE A 151 -5.95 -4.91 -5.21
C PHE A 151 -6.05 -6.43 -5.11
N ILE A 152 -6.84 -6.90 -4.14
CA ILE A 152 -7.05 -8.34 -3.90
C ILE A 152 -8.37 -8.74 -4.56
N GLU A 153 -8.27 -9.31 -5.75
CA GLU A 153 -9.39 -9.74 -6.61
C GLU A 153 -9.96 -11.13 -6.31
#